data_AF-A0A953Q1K1-F1
#
_entry.id   AF-A0A953Q1K1-F1
#
_cell.length_a   1.000
_cell.length_b   1.000
_cell.length_c   1.000
_cell.angle_alpha   90.00
_cell.angle_beta   90.00
_cell.angle_gamma   90.00
#
_symmetry.space_group_name_H-M   'P 1'
#
loop_
_entity.id
_entity.type
_entity.pdbx_description
1 polymer ?
#
loop_
_entity_poly.entity_id
_entity_poly.type
_entity_poly.pdbx_seq_one_letter_code
_entity_poly.pdbx_strand_id
1 'polypeptide(L)'
;AGLLELARAYTRVQPPPRRSILFLSVTAEEKGLLGSQYYAEHPLYPLSKTLAEINMDGLNMLGATRDFTLIGLGMSSLDDSVKTLAAKQGRTVRPDPEPEKGFYYRSDHFNFAKEGVPALDPESGVDYVGKPQGWGMKMRDQFTADDYHQPSDRIKPYWNTRGALQDLRLLFEVGYQVANADAFPTWSAGAEFKTKRDEMLKGKDE
;
A
#
# COMPACT_ATOMS: atom_id res chain seq x y z
N ALA A 1 4.50 -7.76 10.78
CA ALA A 1 3.81 -7.35 12.03
C ALA A 1 2.54 -6.53 11.76
N GLY A 2 2.63 -5.44 10.99
CA GLY A 2 1.47 -4.59 10.65
C GLY A 2 0.30 -5.36 10.03
N LEU A 3 0.57 -6.28 9.09
CA LEU A 3 -0.44 -7.14 8.46
C LEU A 3 -1.29 -7.92 9.49
N LEU A 4 -0.64 -8.53 10.49
CA LEU A 4 -1.32 -9.29 11.54
C LEU A 4 -2.14 -8.39 12.47
N GLU A 5 -1.64 -7.17 12.74
CA GLU A 5 -2.35 -6.20 13.56
C GLU A 5 -3.61 -5.67 12.84
N LEU A 6 -3.54 -5.44 11.52
CA LEU A 6 -4.72 -5.16 10.71
C LEU A 6 -5.71 -6.32 10.74
N ALA A 7 -5.25 -7.55 10.52
CA ALA A 7 -6.11 -8.73 10.59
C ALA A 7 -6.84 -8.81 11.94
N ARG A 8 -6.12 -8.57 13.04
CA ARG A 8 -6.70 -8.49 14.39
C ARG A 8 -7.73 -7.36 14.50
N ALA A 9 -7.49 -6.18 13.93
CA ALA A 9 -8.43 -5.07 13.95
C ALA A 9 -9.71 -5.39 13.16
N TYR A 10 -9.60 -5.99 11.98
CA TYR A 10 -10.77 -6.37 11.16
C TYR A 10 -11.64 -7.44 11.80
N THR A 11 -11.10 -8.31 12.66
CA THR A 11 -11.93 -9.24 13.45
C THR A 11 -12.75 -8.56 14.56
N ARG A 12 -12.46 -7.30 14.87
CA ARG A 12 -13.07 -6.55 15.99
C ARG A 12 -13.92 -5.37 15.54
N VAL A 13 -13.80 -4.93 14.29
CA VAL A 13 -14.55 -3.78 13.78
C VAL A 13 -16.04 -4.08 13.72
N GLN A 14 -16.86 -3.09 14.05
CA GLN A 14 -18.31 -3.16 13.92
C GLN A 14 -18.84 -1.90 13.21
N PRO A 15 -19.74 -2.06 12.21
CA PRO A 15 -20.15 -3.33 11.61
C PRO A 15 -18.98 -4.03 10.88
N PRO A 16 -19.05 -5.37 10.68
CA PRO A 16 -18.06 -6.06 9.86
C PRO A 16 -18.13 -5.55 8.40
N PRO A 17 -17.02 -5.59 7.64
CA PRO A 17 -17.04 -5.19 6.24
C PRO A 17 -18.02 -6.03 5.41
N ARG A 18 -18.70 -5.40 4.45
CA ARG A 18 -19.63 -6.08 3.52
C ARG A 18 -18.96 -7.12 2.61
N ARG A 19 -17.65 -7.04 2.43
CA ARG A 19 -16.84 -7.95 1.59
C ARG A 19 -15.70 -8.54 2.40
N SER A 20 -15.26 -9.72 2.00
CA SER A 20 -14.11 -10.39 2.61
C SER A 20 -12.84 -9.56 2.47
N ILE A 21 -12.01 -9.58 3.51
CA ILE A 21 -10.65 -9.05 3.50
C ILE A 21 -9.70 -10.25 3.53
N LEU A 22 -8.80 -10.33 2.55
CA LEU A 22 -7.74 -11.32 2.51
C LEU A 22 -6.44 -10.68 3.01
N PHE A 23 -5.83 -11.28 4.04
CA PHE A 23 -4.48 -10.95 4.46
C PHE A 23 -3.52 -11.96 3.82
N LEU A 24 -2.66 -11.47 2.93
CA LEU A 24 -1.71 -12.28 2.20
C LEU A 24 -0.29 -11.93 2.64
N SER A 25 0.45 -12.91 3.17
CA SER A 25 1.88 -12.79 3.42
C SER A 25 2.61 -13.56 2.34
N VAL A 26 3.15 -12.85 1.36
CA VAL A 26 3.89 -13.45 0.25
C VAL A 26 5.31 -13.84 0.67
N THR A 27 5.93 -14.68 -0.15
CA THR A 27 7.31 -15.15 0.05
C THR A 27 8.15 -14.79 -1.16
N ALA A 28 9.46 -14.68 -0.98
CA ALA A 28 10.41 -14.48 -2.09
C ALA A 28 10.16 -13.19 -2.92
N GLU A 29 9.71 -12.12 -2.26
CA GLU A 29 9.67 -10.74 -2.79
C GLU A 29 11.07 -10.34 -3.29
N GLU A 30 12.07 -10.47 -2.42
CA GLU A 30 13.48 -10.15 -2.70
C GLU A 30 14.15 -11.04 -3.77
N LYS A 31 13.43 -12.02 -4.32
CA LYS A 31 13.87 -12.87 -5.44
C LYS A 31 13.14 -12.54 -6.75
N GLY A 32 12.52 -11.36 -6.81
CA GLY A 32 11.78 -10.90 -7.98
C GLY A 32 10.28 -11.15 -7.85
N LEU A 33 9.71 -10.86 -6.68
CA LEU A 33 8.27 -10.84 -6.43
C LEU A 33 7.59 -12.19 -6.66
N LEU A 34 8.30 -13.31 -6.45
CA LEU A 34 7.86 -14.63 -6.92
C LEU A 34 6.58 -15.11 -6.24
N GLY A 35 6.40 -14.81 -4.95
CA GLY A 35 5.21 -15.21 -4.20
C GLY A 35 3.95 -14.44 -4.63
N SER A 36 4.06 -13.12 -4.79
CA SER A 36 2.94 -12.31 -5.29
C SER A 36 2.63 -12.61 -6.75
N GLN A 37 3.66 -12.85 -7.58
CA GLN A 37 3.49 -13.31 -8.95
C GLN A 37 2.70 -14.62 -8.99
N TYR A 38 3.14 -15.62 -8.23
CA TYR A 38 2.46 -16.91 -8.18
C TYR A 38 0.99 -16.77 -7.77
N TYR A 39 0.70 -15.98 -6.74
CA TYR A 39 -0.67 -15.75 -6.30
C TYR A 39 -1.50 -15.02 -7.37
N ALA A 40 -0.97 -13.97 -8.00
CA ALA A 40 -1.70 -13.21 -9.02
C ALA A 40 -2.04 -14.08 -10.25
N GLU A 41 -1.13 -14.98 -10.63
CA GLU A 41 -1.33 -15.93 -11.74
C GLU A 41 -2.20 -17.15 -11.36
N HIS A 42 -2.20 -17.54 -10.08
CA HIS A 42 -2.92 -18.72 -9.55
C HIS A 42 -3.72 -18.37 -8.29
N PRO A 43 -4.70 -17.46 -8.38
CA PRO A 43 -5.31 -16.89 -7.20
C PRO A 43 -6.29 -17.86 -6.54
N LEU A 44 -6.24 -17.95 -5.21
CA LEU A 44 -7.24 -18.72 -4.45
C LEU A 44 -8.67 -18.19 -4.66
N TYR A 45 -8.80 -16.87 -4.81
CA TYR A 45 -10.04 -16.20 -5.17
C TYR A 45 -9.87 -15.47 -6.51
N PRO A 46 -10.76 -15.66 -7.49
CA PRO A 46 -10.62 -15.06 -8.81
C PRO A 46 -10.36 -13.54 -8.76
N LEU A 47 -9.39 -13.05 -9.53
CA LEU A 47 -9.05 -11.62 -9.55
C LEU A 47 -10.22 -10.73 -10.06
N SER A 48 -11.15 -11.28 -10.85
CA SER A 48 -12.41 -10.61 -11.23
C SER A 48 -13.33 -10.31 -10.04
N LYS A 49 -13.11 -10.98 -8.90
CA LYS A 49 -13.78 -10.73 -7.61
C LYS A 49 -12.93 -9.92 -6.62
N THR A 50 -11.67 -9.65 -6.95
CA THR A 50 -10.77 -8.83 -6.13
C THR A 50 -10.96 -7.36 -6.48
N LEU A 51 -11.37 -6.53 -5.52
CA LEU A 51 -11.69 -5.11 -5.74
C LEU A 51 -10.42 -4.27 -5.88
N ALA A 52 -9.49 -4.48 -4.97
CA ALA A 52 -8.22 -3.78 -4.90
C ALA A 52 -7.20 -4.63 -4.13
N GLU A 53 -5.93 -4.30 -4.32
CA GLU A 53 -4.81 -4.72 -3.50
C GLU A 53 -4.25 -3.51 -2.75
N ILE A 54 -3.82 -3.72 -1.50
CA ILE A 54 -3.21 -2.67 -0.67
C ILE A 54 -1.92 -3.26 -0.11
N ASN A 55 -0.80 -2.88 -0.72
CA ASN A 55 0.50 -3.42 -0.36
C ASN A 55 1.01 -2.84 0.94
N MET A 56 1.92 -3.58 1.57
CA MET A 56 2.57 -3.19 2.81
C MET A 56 4.00 -3.71 2.83
N ASP A 57 4.94 -2.85 2.48
CA ASP A 57 6.36 -3.15 2.47
C ASP A 57 7.11 -2.16 3.37
N GLY A 58 7.69 -2.67 4.45
CA GLY A 58 8.18 -1.84 5.54
C GLY A 58 7.07 -1.14 6.35
N LEU A 59 7.48 -0.46 7.43
CA LEU A 59 6.60 0.34 8.30
C LEU A 59 7.37 1.56 8.79
N ASN A 60 6.67 2.69 8.98
CA ASN A 60 7.28 3.91 9.51
C ASN A 60 7.69 3.75 10.99
N MET A 61 8.98 3.58 11.23
CA MET A 61 9.56 3.46 12.58
C MET A 61 10.17 4.77 13.11
N LEU A 62 9.91 5.91 12.47
CA LEU A 62 10.56 7.19 12.80
C LEU A 62 9.61 8.25 13.37
N GLY A 63 8.32 7.93 13.49
CA GLY A 63 7.30 8.78 14.11
C GLY A 63 6.28 9.35 13.13
N ALA A 64 5.35 10.15 13.66
CA ALA A 64 4.25 10.68 12.86
C ALA A 64 4.73 11.68 11.78
N THR A 65 4.06 11.68 10.64
CA THR A 65 4.33 12.58 9.52
C THR A 65 3.10 13.44 9.18
N ARG A 66 3.35 14.56 8.48
CA ARG A 66 2.33 15.46 7.91
C ARG A 66 1.94 15.10 6.48
N ASP A 67 2.66 14.17 5.88
CA ASP A 67 2.44 13.66 4.54
C ASP A 67 2.35 12.13 4.53
N PHE A 68 1.87 11.58 3.42
CA PHE A 68 1.82 10.16 3.14
C PHE A 68 2.22 9.95 1.69
N THR A 69 3.16 9.06 1.43
CA THR A 69 3.65 8.82 0.07
C THR A 69 2.79 7.73 -0.56
N LEU A 70 2.33 7.95 -1.79
CA LEU A 70 1.68 6.92 -2.57
C LEU A 70 2.43 6.75 -3.89
N ILE A 71 3.08 5.59 -4.04
CA ILE A 71 3.75 5.24 -5.28
C ILE A 71 2.67 4.95 -6.33
N GLY A 72 2.84 5.50 -7.54
CA GLY A 72 1.81 5.43 -8.59
C GLY A 72 0.61 6.35 -8.37
N LEU A 73 0.72 7.40 -7.54
CA LEU A 73 -0.32 8.42 -7.38
C LEU A 73 -0.75 8.97 -8.76
N GLY A 74 -2.06 8.92 -9.03
CA GLY A 74 -2.71 9.29 -10.28
C GLY A 74 -3.22 8.10 -11.09
N MET A 75 -2.80 6.87 -10.77
CA MET A 75 -3.10 5.71 -11.59
C MET A 75 -4.48 5.13 -11.37
N SER A 76 -5.11 5.31 -10.19
CA SER A 76 -6.41 4.71 -9.92
C SER A 76 -7.32 5.59 -9.05
N SER A 77 -8.62 5.29 -9.09
CA SER A 77 -9.63 5.91 -8.22
C SER A 77 -9.44 5.63 -6.72
N LEU A 78 -8.57 4.68 -6.34
CA LEU A 78 -8.25 4.44 -4.93
C LEU A 78 -7.59 5.67 -4.28
N ASP A 79 -6.88 6.48 -5.07
CA ASP A 79 -6.22 7.70 -4.62
C ASP A 79 -7.16 8.64 -3.88
N ASP A 80 -8.42 8.74 -4.31
CA ASP A 80 -9.39 9.65 -3.71
C ASP A 80 -9.79 9.20 -2.31
N SER A 81 -9.87 7.87 -2.09
CA SER A 81 -10.10 7.30 -0.75
C SER A 81 -8.90 7.58 0.15
N VAL A 82 -7.68 7.36 -0.35
CA VAL A 82 -6.45 7.63 0.42
C VAL A 82 -6.34 9.11 0.77
N LYS A 83 -6.54 10.03 -0.20
CA LYS A 83 -6.50 11.48 0.02
C LYS A 83 -7.52 11.93 1.06
N THR A 84 -8.77 11.46 0.93
CA THR A 84 -9.85 11.83 1.85
C THR A 84 -9.56 11.39 3.28
N LEU A 85 -9.08 10.15 3.45
CA LEU A 85 -8.81 9.58 4.77
C LEU A 85 -7.50 10.13 5.38
N ALA A 86 -6.47 10.35 4.56
CA ALA A 86 -5.24 11.00 5.00
C ALA A 86 -5.52 12.43 5.50
N ALA A 87 -6.40 13.18 4.81
CA ALA A 87 -6.80 14.51 5.24
C ALA A 87 -7.48 14.51 6.63
N LYS A 88 -8.25 13.47 6.98
CA LYS A 88 -8.83 13.30 8.33
C LYS A 88 -7.75 13.11 9.40
N GLN A 89 -6.60 12.57 9.03
CA GLN A 89 -5.42 12.48 9.90
C GLN A 89 -4.58 13.77 9.90
N GLY A 90 -4.99 14.81 9.18
CA GLY A 90 -4.22 16.04 8.98
C GLY A 90 -3.00 15.84 8.08
N ARG A 91 -3.04 14.85 7.17
CA ARG A 91 -1.94 14.51 6.27
C ARG A 91 -2.26 14.83 4.82
N THR A 92 -1.23 15.21 4.06
CA THR A 92 -1.31 15.41 2.61
C THR A 92 -0.69 14.23 1.87
N VAL A 93 -1.43 13.62 0.93
CA VAL A 93 -0.87 12.58 0.07
C VAL A 93 0.07 13.21 -0.96
N ARG A 94 1.27 12.63 -1.11
CA ARG A 94 2.30 13.05 -2.05
C ARG A 94 2.66 11.89 -2.98
N PRO A 95 3.05 12.17 -4.24
CA PRO A 95 3.61 11.14 -5.11
C PRO A 95 4.98 10.69 -4.58
N ASP A 96 5.51 9.63 -5.20
CA ASP A 96 6.90 9.23 -5.05
C ASP A 96 7.85 10.43 -5.18
N PRO A 97 8.71 10.71 -4.17
CA PRO A 97 9.70 11.78 -4.26
C PRO A 97 10.88 11.45 -5.21
N GLU A 98 11.03 10.19 -5.64
CA GLU A 98 12.13 9.71 -6.50
C GLU A 98 11.61 8.84 -7.67
N PRO A 99 10.71 9.37 -8.52
CA PRO A 99 10.04 8.60 -9.58
C PRO A 99 11.03 8.00 -10.61
N GLU A 100 12.21 8.60 -10.78
CA GLU A 100 13.27 8.11 -11.64
C GLU A 100 13.84 6.74 -11.22
N LYS A 101 13.61 6.31 -9.97
CA LYS A 101 14.03 5.00 -9.46
C LYS A 101 13.04 3.88 -9.78
N GLY A 102 11.87 4.21 -10.33
CA GLY A 102 10.88 3.23 -10.81
C GLY A 102 10.28 2.34 -9.73
N PHE A 103 10.08 2.87 -8.50
CA PHE A 103 9.61 2.08 -7.36
C PHE A 103 8.27 1.35 -7.60
N TYR A 104 7.41 1.89 -8.45
CA TYR A 104 6.14 1.26 -8.83
C TYR A 104 6.30 -0.18 -9.38
N TYR A 105 7.46 -0.55 -9.91
CA TYR A 105 7.70 -1.87 -10.49
C TYR A 105 8.49 -2.81 -9.57
N ARG A 106 8.66 -2.44 -8.29
CA ARG A 106 9.66 -3.03 -7.40
C ARG A 106 9.11 -3.64 -6.10
N SER A 107 7.79 -3.73 -5.95
CA SER A 107 7.17 -4.41 -4.79
C SER A 107 5.93 -5.20 -5.22
N ASP A 108 5.38 -5.99 -4.32
CA ASP A 108 4.41 -7.05 -4.60
C ASP A 108 3.09 -6.59 -5.22
N HIS A 109 2.68 -5.33 -4.96
CA HIS A 109 1.52 -4.69 -5.59
C HIS A 109 1.56 -4.79 -7.12
N PHE A 110 2.76 -4.73 -7.71
CA PHE A 110 2.96 -4.70 -9.14
C PHE A 110 2.40 -5.95 -9.83
N ASN A 111 2.52 -7.13 -9.21
CA ASN A 111 1.99 -8.36 -9.83
C ASN A 111 0.46 -8.35 -9.89
N PHE A 112 -0.21 -7.75 -8.90
CA PHE A 112 -1.67 -7.56 -8.95
C PHE A 112 -2.04 -6.51 -10.00
N ALA A 113 -1.29 -5.41 -10.07
CA ALA A 113 -1.49 -4.38 -11.08
C ALA A 113 -1.31 -4.94 -12.50
N LYS A 114 -0.25 -5.71 -12.74
CA LYS A 114 0.04 -6.43 -13.99
C LYS A 114 -1.08 -7.39 -14.41
N GLU A 115 -1.79 -7.97 -13.45
CA GLU A 115 -2.99 -8.77 -13.70
C GLU A 115 -4.27 -7.95 -13.80
N GLY A 116 -4.21 -6.64 -13.63
CA GLY A 116 -5.31 -5.70 -13.82
C GLY A 116 -6.02 -5.30 -12.53
N VAL A 117 -5.68 -5.84 -11.37
CA VAL A 117 -6.31 -5.42 -10.10
C VAL A 117 -5.76 -4.06 -9.67
N PRO A 118 -6.60 -3.02 -9.45
CA PRO A 118 -6.16 -1.76 -8.86
C PRO A 118 -5.38 -1.98 -7.56
N ALA A 119 -4.14 -1.51 -7.50
CA ALA A 119 -3.22 -1.79 -6.41
C ALA A 119 -2.66 -0.48 -5.83
N LEU A 120 -2.61 -0.39 -4.51
CA LEU A 120 -1.94 0.70 -3.80
C LEU A 120 -0.55 0.25 -3.36
N ASP A 121 0.43 1.13 -3.51
CA ASP A 121 1.77 0.95 -2.97
C ASP A 121 2.11 2.11 -2.04
N PRO A 122 1.68 2.02 -0.77
CA PRO A 122 1.79 3.10 0.18
C PRO A 122 3.16 3.11 0.85
N GLU A 123 3.75 4.29 0.95
CA GLU A 123 5.07 4.51 1.50
C GLU A 123 5.01 5.54 2.64
N SER A 124 6.03 5.50 3.50
CA SER A 124 6.13 6.46 4.59
C SER A 124 6.27 7.89 4.04
N GLY A 125 5.64 8.86 4.71
CA GLY A 125 5.88 10.27 4.43
C GLY A 125 7.31 10.70 4.81
N VAL A 126 7.75 11.86 4.29
CA VAL A 126 9.09 12.41 4.55
C VAL A 126 9.07 13.72 5.36
N ASP A 127 7.88 14.28 5.60
CA ASP A 127 7.65 15.46 6.44
C ASP A 127 7.28 15.05 7.89
N TYR A 128 8.30 14.78 8.70
CA TYR A 128 8.13 14.31 10.08
C TYR A 128 7.76 15.43 11.05
N VAL A 129 6.73 15.18 11.88
CA VAL A 129 6.27 16.14 12.88
C VAL A 129 7.39 16.42 13.90
N GLY A 130 7.71 17.70 14.09
CA GLY A 130 8.74 18.13 15.03
C GLY A 130 10.18 17.94 14.54
N LYS A 131 10.36 17.66 13.24
CA LYS A 131 11.67 17.58 12.59
C LYS A 131 11.83 18.71 11.56
N PRO A 132 13.06 19.17 11.29
CA PRO A 132 13.29 20.16 10.24
C PRO A 132 13.01 19.57 8.86
N GLN A 133 12.69 20.43 7.89
CA GLN A 133 12.52 20.04 6.49
C GLN A 133 13.74 19.26 5.98
N GLY A 134 13.48 18.21 5.18
CA GLY A 134 14.53 17.36 4.62
C GLY A 134 15.08 16.30 5.58
N TRP A 135 14.70 16.32 6.86
CA TRP A 135 15.13 15.31 7.82
C TRP A 135 14.68 13.89 7.42
N GLY A 136 13.43 13.73 6.96
CA GLY A 136 12.92 12.41 6.54
C GLY A 136 13.69 11.82 5.36
N MET A 137 13.99 12.63 4.35
CA MET A 137 14.82 12.24 3.21
C MET A 137 16.22 11.82 3.67
N LYS A 138 16.87 12.62 4.51
CA LYS A 138 18.18 12.29 5.09
C LYS A 138 18.15 10.95 5.84
N MET A 139 17.11 10.68 6.61
CA MET A 139 16.98 9.41 7.33
C MET A 139 16.77 8.24 6.39
N ARG A 140 16.01 8.42 5.30
CA ARG A 140 15.83 7.39 4.27
C ARG A 140 17.13 7.08 3.54
N ASP A 141 17.88 8.12 3.15
CA ASP A 141 19.19 7.97 2.51
C ASP A 141 20.17 7.23 3.44
N GLN A 142 20.17 7.60 4.72
CA GLN A 142 21.00 6.94 5.73
C GLN A 142 20.61 5.47 5.91
N PHE A 143 19.31 5.16 6.03
CA PHE A 143 18.84 3.78 6.11
C PHE A 143 19.28 2.98 4.88
N THR A 144 19.14 3.56 3.69
CA THR A 144 19.54 2.91 2.42
C THR A 144 21.03 2.61 2.39
N ALA A 145 21.88 3.51 2.90
CA ALA A 145 23.33 3.35 2.91
C ALA A 145 23.82 2.37 4.00
N ASP A 146 23.21 2.41 5.19
CA ASP A 146 23.79 1.80 6.39
C ASP A 146 23.06 0.52 6.83
N ASP A 147 21.78 0.36 6.49
CA ASP A 147 20.91 -0.66 7.07
C ASP A 147 20.16 -1.50 6.01
N TYR A 148 19.77 -0.94 4.86
CA TYR A 148 18.96 -1.63 3.86
C TYR A 148 19.65 -2.89 3.31
N HIS A 149 18.96 -4.03 3.40
CA HIS A 149 19.48 -5.37 3.04
C HIS A 149 20.76 -5.76 3.79
N GLN A 150 21.03 -5.16 4.95
CA GLN A 150 22.19 -5.48 5.79
C GLN A 150 21.78 -6.15 7.11
N PRO A 151 22.67 -6.92 7.76
CA PRO A 151 22.43 -7.45 9.11
C PRO A 151 22.20 -6.38 10.19
N SER A 152 22.52 -5.12 9.88
CA SER A 152 22.26 -3.96 10.73
C SER A 152 20.77 -3.56 10.74
N ASP A 153 19.94 -4.03 9.80
CA ASP A 153 18.49 -3.86 9.82
C ASP A 153 17.85 -4.67 10.95
N ARG A 154 17.86 -4.06 12.12
CA ARG A 154 17.36 -4.61 13.39
C ARG A 154 16.67 -3.52 14.16
N ILE A 155 15.84 -3.91 15.13
CA ILE A 155 15.17 -2.98 16.04
C ILE A 155 16.20 -2.03 16.65
N LYS A 156 15.98 -0.72 16.50
CA LYS A 156 16.85 0.31 17.04
C LYS A 156 16.19 0.98 18.25
N PRO A 157 16.96 1.45 19.25
CA PRO A 157 16.41 2.06 20.46
C PRO A 157 15.66 3.37 20.21
N TYR A 158 15.88 4.01 19.06
CA TYR A 158 15.22 5.26 18.67
C TYR A 158 13.92 5.05 17.88
N TRP A 159 13.50 3.81 17.64
CA TRP A 159 12.27 3.53 16.91
C TRP A 159 11.05 4.13 17.60
N ASN A 160 10.21 4.81 16.82
CA ASN A 160 8.98 5.42 17.25
C ASN A 160 7.82 4.90 16.39
N THR A 161 7.14 3.88 16.90
CA THR A 161 6.05 3.16 16.20
C THR A 161 4.76 3.97 16.05
N ARG A 162 4.72 5.22 16.53
CA ARG A 162 3.56 6.11 16.29
C ARG A 162 3.35 6.38 14.81
N GLY A 163 4.42 6.42 14.01
CA GLY A 163 4.34 6.52 12.55
C GLY A 163 3.64 5.30 11.96
N ALA A 164 4.14 4.10 12.26
CA ALA A 164 3.54 2.85 11.82
C ALA A 164 2.06 2.75 12.23
N LEU A 165 1.69 3.15 13.45
CA LEU A 165 0.29 3.15 13.88
C LEU A 165 -0.57 4.16 13.09
N GLN A 166 -0.03 5.33 12.74
CA GLN A 166 -0.70 6.34 11.93
C GLN A 166 -0.98 5.80 10.51
N ASP A 167 0.02 5.17 9.90
CA ASP A 167 -0.09 4.55 8.57
C ASP A 167 -1.08 3.37 8.57
N LEU A 168 -0.96 2.45 9.54
CA LEU A 168 -1.86 1.31 9.66
C LEU A 168 -3.33 1.74 9.84
N ARG A 169 -3.59 2.81 10.59
CA ARG A 169 -4.96 3.36 10.70
C ARG A 169 -5.48 3.87 9.37
N LEU A 170 -4.63 4.54 8.59
CA LEU A 170 -5.01 5.02 7.25
C LEU A 170 -5.35 3.83 6.34
N LEU A 171 -4.47 2.82 6.27
CA LEU A 171 -4.67 1.63 5.44
C LEU A 171 -5.90 0.82 5.87
N PHE A 172 -6.13 0.70 7.18
CA PHE A 172 -7.35 0.09 7.72
C PHE A 172 -8.62 0.82 7.24
N GLU A 173 -8.65 2.15 7.36
CA GLU A 173 -9.81 2.94 6.93
C GLU A 173 -10.03 2.86 5.42
N VAL A 174 -8.96 2.89 4.63
CA VAL A 174 -9.02 2.74 3.16
C VAL A 174 -9.60 1.37 2.80
N GLY A 175 -9.03 0.29 3.32
CA GLY A 175 -9.52 -1.06 3.05
C GLY A 175 -10.96 -1.26 3.52
N TYR A 176 -11.34 -0.67 4.66
CA TYR A 176 -12.71 -0.72 5.16
C TYR A 176 -13.68 0.07 4.27
N GLN A 177 -13.30 1.26 3.79
CA GLN A 177 -14.11 2.04 2.87
C GLN A 177 -14.31 1.29 1.55
N VAL A 178 -13.24 0.76 0.96
CA VAL A 178 -13.29 -0.01 -0.30
C VAL A 178 -14.16 -1.25 -0.16
N ALA A 179 -14.01 -2.01 0.92
CA ALA A 179 -14.80 -3.23 1.15
C ALA A 179 -16.30 -2.95 1.31
N ASN A 180 -16.68 -1.75 1.75
CA ASN A 180 -18.07 -1.34 1.94
C ASN A 180 -18.66 -0.49 0.80
N ALA A 181 -17.85 -0.04 -0.16
CA ALA A 181 -18.31 0.75 -1.31
C ALA A 181 -19.18 -0.08 -2.27
N ASP A 182 -20.17 0.53 -2.92
CA ASP A 182 -20.99 -0.20 -3.89
C ASP A 182 -20.24 -0.43 -5.22
N ALA A 183 -19.44 0.54 -5.66
CA ALA A 183 -18.65 0.47 -6.89
C ALA A 183 -17.28 -0.18 -6.68
N PHE A 184 -16.78 -0.84 -7.74
CA PHE A 184 -15.40 -1.32 -7.79
C PHE A 184 -14.45 -0.15 -8.06
N PRO A 185 -13.28 -0.11 -7.42
CA PRO A 185 -12.21 0.78 -7.84
C PRO A 185 -11.82 0.53 -9.30
N THR A 186 -11.50 1.60 -10.00
CA THR A 186 -11.08 1.61 -11.41
C THR A 186 -9.69 2.21 -11.57
N TRP A 187 -8.99 1.76 -12.61
CA TRP A 187 -7.82 2.45 -13.15
C TRP A 187 -8.22 3.74 -13.86
N SER A 188 -7.38 4.77 -13.74
CA SER A 188 -7.48 6.03 -14.46
C SER A 188 -7.40 5.82 -15.97
N ALA A 189 -7.92 6.78 -16.74
CA ALA A 189 -7.79 6.77 -18.19
C ALA A 189 -6.30 6.79 -18.60
N GLY A 190 -5.91 5.91 -19.52
CA GLY A 190 -4.53 5.80 -20.00
C GLY A 190 -3.57 5.05 -19.07
N ALA A 191 -4.01 4.60 -17.89
CA ALA A 191 -3.20 3.75 -17.03
C ALA A 191 -2.94 2.40 -17.72
N GLU A 192 -1.69 1.91 -17.61
CA GLU A 192 -1.18 0.72 -18.31
C GLU A 192 -2.06 -0.52 -18.13
N PHE A 193 -2.57 -0.72 -16.90
CA PHE A 193 -3.30 -1.94 -16.54
C PHE A 193 -4.82 -1.86 -16.77
N LYS A 194 -5.33 -0.73 -17.26
CA LYS A 194 -6.77 -0.50 -17.42
C LYS A 194 -7.40 -1.51 -18.37
N THR A 195 -6.81 -1.71 -19.55
CA THR A 195 -7.37 -2.58 -20.59
C THR A 195 -7.58 -4.00 -20.07
N LYS A 196 -6.57 -4.57 -19.42
CA LYS A 196 -6.63 -5.92 -18.84
C LYS A 196 -7.71 -6.03 -17.77
N ARG A 197 -7.86 -5.01 -16.92
CA ARG A 197 -8.94 -4.97 -15.92
C ARG A 197 -10.32 -4.95 -16.56
N ASP A 198 -10.50 -4.11 -17.56
CA ASP A 198 -11.79 -3.99 -18.26
C ASP A 198 -12.17 -5.31 -18.93
N GLU A 199 -11.21 -6.00 -19.56
CA GLU A 199 -11.41 -7.33 -20.15
C GLU A 199 -11.75 -8.39 -19.09
N MET A 200 -11.02 -8.41 -17.98
CA MET A 200 -11.26 -9.31 -16.85
C MET A 200 -12.68 -9.15 -16.28
N LEU A 201 -13.20 -7.91 -16.20
CA LEU A 201 -14.51 -7.65 -15.63
C LEU A 201 -15.67 -7.94 -16.60
N LYS A 202 -15.46 -7.88 -17.92
CA LYS A 202 -16.48 -8.27 -18.91
C LYS A 202 -16.85 -9.75 -18.80
N GLY A 203 -15.87 -10.63 -18.58
CA GLY A 203 -16.09 -12.07 -18.43
C GLY A 203 -16.72 -12.50 -17.09
N LYS A 204 -17.19 -11.56 -16.26
CA LYS A 204 -17.87 -11.84 -14.98
C LYS A 204 -19.38 -12.02 -15.13
N ASP A 205 -19.94 -11.48 -16.21
CA ASP A 205 -21.37 -11.52 -16.52
C ASP A 205 -21.74 -12.70 -17.45
N GLU A 206 -20.76 -13.55 -17.80
CA GLU A 206 -20.92 -14.86 -18.47
C GLU A 206 -20.81 -16.01 -17.46
#